data_AF-A0A0F9JTM2-F1
#
_entry.id   AF-A0A0F9JTM2-F1
#
_cell.length_a   1.000
_cell.length_b   1.000
_cell.length_c   1.000
_cell.angle_alpha   90.00
_cell.angle_beta   90.00
_cell.angle_gamma   90.00
#
_symmetry.space_group_name_H-M   'P 1'
#
loop_
_entity.id
_entity.type
_entity.pdbx_description
1 polymer ?
#
loop_
_entity_poly.entity_id
_entity_poly.type
_entity_poly.pdbx_seq_one_letter_code
_entity_poly.pdbx_strand_id
1 'polypeptide(L)'
;MDQHKAPYTLFKRDKNKKNSRWYYRLANDPKRIHHSTGKTTKWEAEQFVEKLLELKITQKPVSLEEYTKDFFIWGKCKWTQRRKAQGHAATEVMSQMKRGHN
;
A
#
# COMPACT_ATOMS: atom_id res chain seq x y z
N MET A 1 32.76 9.57 -2.39
CA MET A 1 31.74 9.26 -3.41
C MET A 1 30.69 8.42 -2.75
N ASP A 2 29.53 9.00 -2.47
CA ASP A 2 28.42 8.29 -1.86
C ASP A 2 27.98 7.18 -2.82
N GLN A 3 28.17 5.92 -2.45
CA GLN A 3 27.60 4.82 -3.22
C GLN A 3 26.09 4.93 -3.04
N HIS A 4 25.41 5.54 -4.01
CA HIS A 4 23.95 5.51 -4.11
C HIS A 4 23.52 4.04 -4.17
N LYS A 5 23.25 3.45 -3.00
CA LYS A 5 22.65 2.13 -2.90
C LYS A 5 21.30 2.23 -3.57
N ALA A 6 21.08 1.40 -4.57
CA ALA A 6 19.79 1.28 -5.21
C ALA A 6 18.70 1.08 -4.14
N PRO A 7 17.53 1.75 -4.26
CA PRO A 7 16.49 1.75 -3.23
C PRO A 7 15.90 0.35 -2.98
N TYR A 8 16.09 -0.57 -3.92
CA TYR A 8 15.66 -1.95 -3.84
C TYR A 8 16.63 -2.89 -4.57
N THR A 9 16.49 -4.19 -4.32
CA THR A 9 17.18 -5.25 -5.07
C THR A 9 16.15 -6.24 -5.60
N LEU A 10 16.28 -6.63 -6.88
CA LEU A 10 15.45 -7.64 -7.53
C LEU A 10 16.20 -8.94 -7.71
N PHE A 11 15.54 -10.06 -7.46
CA PHE A 11 16.11 -11.39 -7.60
C PHE A 11 15.04 -12.45 -7.88
N LYS A 12 15.47 -13.62 -8.38
CA LYS A 12 14.63 -14.80 -8.53
C LYS A 12 14.92 -15.78 -7.39
N ARG A 13 13.87 -16.37 -6.79
CA ARG A 13 14.03 -17.36 -5.71
C ARG A 13 14.27 -18.77 -6.26
N ASP A 14 13.63 -19.11 -7.38
CA ASP A 14 13.77 -20.40 -8.03
C ASP A 14 14.42 -20.29 -9.41
N LYS A 15 15.36 -21.22 -9.68
CA LYS A 15 16.00 -21.40 -10.99
C LYS A 15 15.14 -22.25 -11.95
N ASN A 16 14.07 -22.88 -11.47
CA ASN A 16 13.19 -23.70 -12.31
C ASN A 16 12.37 -22.81 -13.26
N LYS A 17 12.72 -22.90 -14.55
CA LYS A 17 12.28 -22.01 -15.65
C LYS A 17 10.76 -21.89 -15.83
N LYS A 18 9.96 -22.87 -15.38
CA LYS A 18 8.51 -22.90 -15.66
C LYS A 18 7.67 -21.91 -14.85
N ASN A 19 8.15 -21.38 -13.72
CA ASN A 19 7.36 -20.47 -12.86
C ASN A 19 8.23 -19.48 -12.06
N SER A 20 9.40 -19.08 -12.59
CA SER A 20 10.29 -18.19 -11.85
C SER A 20 9.68 -16.79 -11.72
N ARG A 21 9.13 -16.47 -10.55
CA ARG A 21 8.65 -15.12 -10.21
C ARG A 21 9.81 -14.27 -9.70
N TRP A 22 9.75 -12.98 -10.00
CA TRP A 22 10.65 -11.99 -9.44
C TRP A 22 10.20 -11.61 -8.02
N TYR A 23 11.19 -11.42 -7.17
CA TYR A 23 11.05 -10.95 -5.81
C TYR A 23 11.88 -9.68 -5.66
N TYR A 24 11.44 -8.80 -4.77
CA TYR A 24 12.18 -7.60 -4.41
C TYR A 24 12.41 -7.52 -2.91
N ARG A 25 13.43 -6.75 -2.55
CA ARG A 25 13.73 -6.38 -1.17
C ARG A 25 14.09 -4.90 -1.14
N LEU A 26 13.60 -4.19 -0.13
CA LEU A 26 13.92 -2.77 0.06
C LEU A 26 15.26 -2.62 0.78
N ALA A 27 16.05 -1.62 0.36
CA ALA A 27 17.37 -1.37 0.95
C ALA A 27 17.28 -0.87 2.40
N ASN A 28 16.20 -0.17 2.75
CA ASN A 28 15.93 0.38 4.08
C ASN A 28 15.19 -0.58 5.02
N ASP A 29 14.88 -1.81 4.59
CA ASP A 29 14.19 -2.78 5.46
C ASP A 29 15.20 -3.50 6.37
N PRO A 30 15.17 -3.25 7.70
CA PRO A 30 16.10 -3.87 8.64
C PRO A 30 15.91 -5.40 8.73
N LYS A 31 14.70 -5.90 8.48
CA LYS A 31 14.38 -7.34 8.54
C LYS A 31 14.67 -8.06 7.24
N ARG A 32 15.05 -7.33 6.19
CA ARG A 32 15.47 -7.89 4.91
C ARG A 32 14.38 -8.78 4.28
N ILE A 33 13.11 -8.41 4.43
CA ILE A 33 11.97 -9.21 4.01
C ILE A 33 11.91 -9.26 2.48
N HIS A 34 11.57 -10.45 1.97
CA HIS A 34 11.41 -10.71 0.55
C HIS A 34 9.94 -10.57 0.18
N HIS A 35 9.64 -9.72 -0.80
CA HIS A 35 8.29 -9.53 -1.33
C HIS A 35 8.20 -10.05 -2.76
N SER A 36 7.11 -10.73 -3.10
CA SER A 36 6.89 -11.17 -4.48
C SER A 36 6.32 -10.02 -5.30
N THR A 37 6.82 -9.83 -6.53
CA THR A 37 6.18 -8.92 -7.49
C THR A 37 5.03 -9.60 -8.23
N GLY A 38 4.95 -10.93 -8.18
CA GLY A 38 4.03 -11.72 -9.01
C GLY A 38 4.38 -11.73 -10.50
N LYS A 39 5.44 -11.03 -10.92
CA LYS A 39 5.86 -10.91 -12.32
C LYS A 39 6.91 -11.95 -12.70
N THR A 40 6.88 -12.41 -13.94
CA THR A 40 7.81 -13.43 -14.46
C THR A 40 8.95 -12.79 -15.26
N THR A 41 8.74 -11.60 -15.80
CA THR A 41 9.75 -10.81 -16.52
C THR A 41 10.41 -9.76 -15.59
N LYS A 42 11.68 -9.45 -15.87
CA LYS A 42 12.47 -8.51 -15.04
C LYS A 42 11.92 -7.10 -15.13
N TRP A 43 11.67 -6.65 -16.35
CA TRP A 43 11.21 -5.29 -16.63
C TRP A 43 9.85 -5.01 -15.99
N GLU A 44 8.89 -5.94 -16.05
CA GLU A 44 7.60 -5.76 -15.34
C GLU A 44 7.78 -5.72 -13.82
N ALA A 45 8.76 -6.45 -13.29
CA ALA A 45 9.08 -6.44 -11.87
C ALA A 45 9.71 -5.10 -11.44
N GLU A 46 10.60 -4.53 -12.26
CA GLU A 46 11.17 -3.20 -12.06
C GLU A 46 10.08 -2.13 -12.04
N GLN A 47 9.24 -2.08 -13.08
CA GLN A 47 8.13 -1.12 -13.15
C GLN A 47 7.15 -1.25 -11.98
N PHE A 48 6.88 -2.47 -11.53
CA PHE A 48 6.02 -2.69 -10.36
C PHE A 48 6.61 -2.06 -9.09
N VAL A 49 7.90 -2.27 -8.84
CA VAL A 49 8.57 -1.77 -7.64
C VAL A 49 8.75 -0.26 -7.71
N GLU A 50 9.09 0.29 -8.87
CA GLU A 50 9.19 1.73 -9.10
C GLU A 50 7.87 2.44 -8.83
N LYS A 51 6.78 1.96 -9.44
CA LYS A 51 5.44 2.49 -9.18
C LYS A 51 5.03 2.41 -7.71
N LEU A 52 5.41 1.32 -7.03
CA LEU A 52 5.14 1.15 -5.60
C LEU A 52 5.92 2.16 -4.76
N LEU A 53 7.17 2.46 -5.11
CA LEU A 53 8.00 3.44 -4.43
C LEU A 53 7.49 4.87 -4.67
N GLU A 54 7.08 5.19 -5.90
CA GLU A 54 6.45 6.48 -6.22
C GLU A 54 5.18 6.68 -5.37
N LEU A 55 4.28 5.69 -5.33
CA LEU A 55 3.06 5.76 -4.52
C LEU A 55 3.34 5.99 -3.03
N LYS A 56 4.42 5.41 -2.49
CA LYS A 56 4.82 5.64 -1.09
C LYS A 56 5.34 7.04 -0.84
N ILE A 57 6.02 7.64 -1.82
CA ILE A 57 6.55 9.02 -1.71
C ILE A 57 5.41 10.04 -1.85
N THR A 58 4.42 9.78 -2.69
CA THR A 58 3.31 10.72 -2.93
C THR A 58 2.27 10.76 -1.80
N GLN A 59 2.15 9.72 -0.99
CA GLN A 59 1.20 9.71 0.13
C GLN A 59 1.73 10.53 1.31
N LYS A 60 1.26 11.76 1.45
CA LYS A 60 1.46 12.54 2.67
C LYS A 60 0.83 11.79 3.85
N PRO A 61 1.56 11.59 4.97
CA PRO A 61 0.95 11.03 6.17
C PRO A 61 -0.13 11.99 6.66
N VAL A 62 -1.37 11.53 6.64
CA VAL A 62 -2.51 12.25 7.24
C VAL A 62 -2.42 12.03 8.74
N SER A 63 -2.44 13.12 9.53
CA SER A 63 -2.43 12.99 10.98
C SER A 63 -3.75 12.35 11.47
N LEU A 64 -3.73 11.72 12.65
CA LEU A 64 -4.96 11.18 13.23
C LEU A 64 -6.01 12.27 13.42
N GLU A 65 -5.59 13.48 13.80
CA GLU A 65 -6.44 14.66 13.91
C GLU A 65 -7.12 15.01 12.58
N GLU A 66 -6.34 15.09 11.49
CA GLU A 66 -6.86 15.38 10.15
C GLU A 66 -7.77 14.24 9.63
N TYR A 67 -7.49 13.00 10.01
CA TYR A 67 -8.35 11.86 9.68
C TYR A 67 -9.67 11.87 10.45
N THR A 68 -9.66 12.32 11.71
CA THR A 68 -10.83 12.25 12.61
C THR A 68 -11.77 13.45 12.47
N LYS A 69 -11.30 14.57 11.90
CA LYS A 69 -12.05 15.83 11.73
C LYS A 69 -13.47 15.65 11.16
N ASP A 70 -13.62 14.82 10.14
CA ASP A 70 -14.91 14.56 9.48
C ASP A 70 -15.46 13.15 9.78
N PHE A 71 -14.91 12.44 10.76
CA PHE A 71 -15.18 11.02 10.97
C PHE A 71 -16.63 10.72 11.33
N PHE A 72 -17.29 11.67 12.00
CA PHE A 72 -18.70 11.57 12.40
C PHE A 72 -19.65 12.30 11.45
N ILE A 73 -19.14 12.91 10.38
CA ILE A 73 -19.97 13.59 9.37
C ILE A 73 -20.34 12.59 8.29
N TRP A 74 -21.62 12.27 8.20
CA TRP A 74 -22.15 11.38 7.18
C TRP A 74 -21.81 11.87 5.77
N GLY A 75 -21.38 10.97 4.89
CA GLY A 75 -20.98 11.28 3.52
C GLY A 75 -19.62 11.98 3.35
N LYS A 76 -19.09 12.64 4.38
CA LYS A 76 -17.75 13.24 4.39
C LYS A 76 -16.69 12.36 5.05
N CYS A 77 -17.10 11.46 5.94
CA CYS A 77 -16.19 10.54 6.61
C CYS A 77 -15.47 9.63 5.60
N LYS A 78 -14.12 9.66 5.63
CA LYS A 78 -13.24 8.83 4.78
C LYS A 78 -13.56 7.33 4.88
N TRP A 79 -14.02 6.85 6.03
CA TRP A 79 -14.43 5.44 6.18
C TRP A 79 -15.64 5.09 5.31
N THR A 80 -16.68 5.94 5.31
CA THR A 80 -17.89 5.72 4.50
C THR A 80 -17.60 5.79 3.01
N GLN A 81 -16.71 6.70 2.59
CA GLN A 81 -16.26 6.83 1.20
C GLN A 81 -15.51 5.59 0.73
N ARG A 82 -14.56 5.08 1.54
CA ARG A 82 -13.83 3.83 1.24
C ARG A 82 -14.78 2.64 1.14
N ARG A 83 -15.74 2.55 2.06
CA ARG A 83 -16.73 1.47 2.09
C ARG A 83 -17.59 1.48 0.82
N LYS A 84 -18.03 2.66 0.36
CA LYS A 84 -18.73 2.83 -0.92
C LYS A 84 -17.84 2.45 -2.12
N ALA A 85 -16.57 2.88 -2.13
CA ALA A 85 -15.64 2.54 -3.20
C ALA A 85 -15.37 1.02 -3.30
N GLN A 86 -15.50 0.30 -2.19
CA GLN A 86 -15.42 -1.17 -2.12
C GLN A 86 -16.75 -1.88 -2.45
N GLY A 87 -17.79 -1.14 -2.85
CA GLY A 87 -19.10 -1.70 -3.18
C GLY A 87 -19.96 -2.10 -1.99
N HIS A 88 -19.56 -1.74 -0.77
CA HIS A 88 -20.32 -2.05 0.44
C HIS A 88 -21.34 -0.96 0.75
N ALA A 89 -22.53 -1.39 1.19
CA ALA A 89 -23.54 -0.49 1.71
C ALA A 89 -23.01 0.18 3.00
N ALA A 90 -23.02 1.51 3.01
CA ALA A 90 -22.94 2.31 4.20
C ALA A 90 -24.27 3.03 4.34
N THR A 91 -24.98 2.85 5.45
CA THR A 91 -26.20 3.57 5.79
C THR A 91 -25.94 4.60 6.89
N GLU A 92 -26.73 5.68 6.89
CA GLU A 92 -26.58 6.80 7.82
C GLU A 92 -26.73 6.36 9.28
N VAL A 93 -27.69 5.46 9.52
CA VAL A 93 -27.94 4.83 10.83
C VAL A 93 -26.70 4.11 11.36
N MET A 94 -25.95 3.37 10.53
CA MET A 94 -24.70 2.71 10.97
C MET A 94 -23.62 3.71 11.36
N SER A 95 -23.61 4.91 10.78
CA SER A 95 -22.63 5.96 11.11
C SER A 95 -22.99 6.67 12.41
N GLN A 96 -24.27 6.88 12.67
CA GLN A 96 -24.77 7.51 13.89
C GLN A 96 -24.68 6.56 15.09
N MET A 97 -24.95 5.25 14.92
CA MET A 97 -24.77 4.24 15.97
C MET A 97 -23.33 4.19 16.50
N LYS A 98 -22.34 4.38 15.63
CA LYS A 98 -20.92 4.42 16.06
C LYS A 98 -20.54 5.65 16.87
N ARG A 99 -21.35 6.72 16.84
CA ARG A 99 -21.16 7.92 17.66
C ARG A 99 -21.71 7.75 19.08
N GLY A 100 -22.65 6.81 19.28
CA GLY A 100 -23.30 6.55 20.58
C GLY A 100 -22.56 5.57 21.50
N HIS A 101 -21.42 5.02 21.06
CA HIS A 101 -20.54 4.18 21.88
C HIS A 101 -19.39 4.99 22.50
N ASN A 102 -19.73 6.13 23.12
CA ASN A 102 -18.84 6.88 24.02
C ASN A 102 -19.37 6.77 25.44
#